data_AF-A0A1G1NL79-F1
#
_entry.id   AF-A0A1G1NL79-F1
#
_cell.length_a   1.000
_cell.length_b   1.000
_cell.length_c   1.000
_cell.angle_alpha   90.00
_cell.angle_beta   90.00
_cell.angle_gamma   90.00
#
_symmetry.space_group_name_H-M   'P 1'
#
loop_
_entity.id
_entity.type
_entity.pdbx_description
1 polymer ?
#
loop_
_entity_poly.entity_id
_entity_poly.type
_entity_poly.pdbx_seq_one_letter_code
_entity_poly.pdbx_strand_id
1 'polypeptide(L)'
;MASTIYILLRNDDPGALSDPAKERRVLELFERYKAPQVLAVIPNNVEDPHVTSSQNTHLLEENPAVVHLLKEYHAKGLIEIAQHGYTHQTNRFRPGKTEKITEGQYYQGINRRWAPYDPAHTEGYSELSGLPEEEQRDKVVKGQKYLENIFGVKLKSFIFPWNSYDPAVLRILKEQGFRYVPCDEDTIVVPDLCLIGACYWDWEIDKFRRLIKELESVSQPVLMQFAYHSWEIDDDMIAKIEGLLQEISAMPNVKFIKPSDIARVIPPAAKAIRERCQLLQLEKRINLYLRKVRETPRYYVLDPWFYTKQIIKLSVSYFILSKIGLQRFNFISIFVLGAFSSWAFQKTLANRLGVLDLTVLSLLVMAVVIYYFIKRRVEE
;
A
#
# COMPACT_ATOMS: atom_id res chain seq x y z
N MET A 1 -8.67 -14.33 -27.32
CA MET A 1 -9.70 -13.58 -26.56
C MET A 1 -8.96 -12.66 -25.62
N ALA A 2 -9.38 -11.40 -25.50
CA ALA A 2 -8.82 -10.47 -24.51
C ALA A 2 -9.04 -11.04 -23.10
N SER A 3 -8.08 -10.89 -22.19
CA SER A 3 -8.25 -11.40 -20.84
C SER A 3 -9.24 -10.59 -20.03
N THR A 4 -9.84 -11.23 -19.03
CA THR A 4 -10.71 -10.54 -18.08
C THR A 4 -9.89 -9.76 -17.05
N ILE A 5 -10.20 -8.49 -16.87
CA ILE A 5 -9.64 -7.63 -15.83
C ILE A 5 -10.65 -7.58 -14.68
N TYR A 6 -10.27 -8.10 -13.53
CA TYR A 6 -11.06 -8.03 -12.30
C TYR A 6 -10.64 -6.81 -11.49
N ILE A 7 -11.62 -6.00 -11.07
CA ILE A 7 -11.40 -4.81 -10.25
C ILE A 7 -12.04 -5.01 -8.88
N LEU A 8 -11.21 -4.93 -7.84
CA LEU A 8 -11.62 -4.90 -6.44
C LEU A 8 -11.64 -3.46 -5.96
N LEU A 9 -12.82 -2.98 -5.58
CA LEU A 9 -13.01 -1.66 -5.01
C LEU A 9 -12.96 -1.75 -3.48
N ARG A 10 -12.15 -0.90 -2.85
CA ARG A 10 -11.92 -0.89 -1.39
C ARG A 10 -12.20 0.50 -0.84
N ASN A 11 -13.07 0.60 0.16
CA ASN A 11 -13.28 1.81 0.95
C ASN A 11 -12.77 1.60 2.37
N ASP A 12 -11.81 2.41 2.79
CA ASP A 12 -11.22 2.33 4.12
C ASP A 12 -11.81 3.37 5.08
N ASP A 13 -11.83 3.01 6.36
CA ASP A 13 -12.28 3.81 7.51
C ASP A 13 -13.79 4.02 7.76
N PRO A 14 -14.77 3.35 7.12
CA PRO A 14 -16.13 3.36 7.65
C PRO A 14 -16.17 2.94 9.13
N GLY A 15 -16.78 3.75 9.98
CA GLY A 15 -16.73 3.56 11.42
C GLY A 15 -17.78 4.37 12.17
N ALA A 16 -17.66 4.40 13.50
CA ALA A 16 -18.57 5.18 14.33
C ALA A 16 -18.53 6.67 13.97
N LEU A 17 -17.36 7.20 13.58
CA LEU A 17 -17.18 8.62 13.31
C LEU A 17 -17.51 9.03 11.86
N SER A 18 -17.99 8.11 11.02
CA SER A 18 -18.36 8.42 9.64
C SER A 18 -19.64 9.26 9.54
N ASP A 19 -19.70 10.11 8.51
CA ASP A 19 -20.94 10.81 8.13
C ASP A 19 -21.82 9.87 7.28
N PRO A 20 -22.98 9.41 7.78
CA PRO A 20 -23.85 8.48 7.06
C PRO A 20 -24.38 9.05 5.73
N ALA A 21 -24.55 10.37 5.60
CA ALA A 21 -25.02 10.97 4.36
C ALA A 21 -23.92 10.93 3.29
N LYS A 22 -22.67 11.23 3.69
CA LYS A 22 -21.51 11.12 2.80
C LYS A 22 -21.26 9.67 2.38
N GLU A 23 -21.30 8.73 3.33
CA GLU A 23 -21.17 7.29 3.04
C GLU A 23 -22.24 6.83 2.05
N ARG A 24 -23.51 7.21 2.28
CA ARG A 24 -24.61 6.85 1.37
C ARG A 24 -24.37 7.38 -0.03
N ARG A 25 -23.99 8.65 -0.17
CA ARG A 25 -23.73 9.26 -1.48
C ARG A 25 -22.65 8.52 -2.27
N VAL A 26 -21.58 8.10 -1.61
CA VAL A 26 -20.53 7.29 -2.23
C VAL A 26 -21.07 5.91 -2.59
N LEU A 27 -21.79 5.22 -1.71
CA LEU A 27 -22.36 3.90 -2.00
C LEU A 27 -23.37 3.91 -3.16
N GLU A 28 -24.21 4.95 -3.25
CA GLU A 28 -25.16 5.16 -4.35
C GLU A 28 -24.45 5.33 -5.69
N LEU A 29 -23.27 5.98 -5.73
CA LEU A 29 -22.46 6.07 -6.94
C LEU A 29 -22.09 4.68 -7.45
N PHE A 30 -21.52 3.82 -6.61
CA PHE A 30 -21.12 2.47 -7.02
C PHE A 30 -22.32 1.53 -7.32
N GLU A 31 -23.44 1.74 -6.63
CA GLU A 31 -24.70 1.03 -6.90
C GLU A 31 -25.21 1.28 -8.33
N ARG A 32 -25.14 2.52 -8.84
CA ARG A 32 -25.54 2.86 -10.23
C ARG A 32 -24.85 1.99 -11.27
N TYR A 33 -23.60 1.61 -11.00
CA TYR A 33 -22.77 0.80 -11.90
C TYR A 33 -22.73 -0.68 -11.51
N LYS A 34 -23.52 -1.11 -10.51
CA LYS A 34 -23.50 -2.47 -9.96
C LYS A 34 -22.09 -2.93 -9.59
N ALA A 35 -21.30 -2.02 -9.03
CA ALA A 35 -19.89 -2.20 -8.72
C ALA A 35 -19.73 -2.57 -7.23
N PRO A 36 -19.66 -3.86 -6.86
CA PRO A 36 -19.51 -4.26 -5.48
C PRO A 36 -18.16 -3.86 -4.90
N GLN A 37 -18.13 -3.66 -3.59
CA GLN A 37 -16.98 -3.13 -2.86
C GLN A 37 -16.67 -3.96 -1.61
N VAL A 38 -15.44 -3.84 -1.10
CA VAL A 38 -15.10 -4.21 0.27
C VAL A 38 -14.99 -2.95 1.12
N LEU A 39 -15.70 -2.93 2.26
CA LEU A 39 -15.62 -1.82 3.21
C LEU A 39 -14.81 -2.27 4.43
N ALA A 40 -13.71 -1.57 4.70
CA ALA A 40 -12.84 -1.81 5.84
C ALA A 40 -13.41 -1.11 7.07
N VAL A 41 -14.28 -1.82 7.81
CA VAL A 41 -15.01 -1.23 8.93
C VAL A 41 -14.17 -1.25 10.20
N ILE A 42 -14.08 -0.10 10.88
CA ILE A 42 -13.43 0.04 12.18
C ILE A 42 -14.43 -0.29 13.29
N PRO A 43 -14.16 -1.30 14.14
CA PRO A 43 -15.06 -1.70 15.22
C PRO A 43 -15.26 -0.63 16.30
N ASN A 44 -14.19 0.03 16.71
CA ASN A 44 -14.14 0.91 17.88
C ASN A 44 -13.22 2.13 17.63
N ASN A 45 -13.68 3.09 16.83
CA ASN A 45 -12.88 4.24 16.36
C ASN A 45 -12.33 5.09 17.52
N VAL A 46 -11.07 5.48 17.44
CA VAL A 46 -10.51 6.56 18.27
C VAL A 46 -10.76 7.93 17.66
N GLU A 47 -10.80 8.98 18.49
CA GLU A 47 -10.90 10.37 18.02
C GLU A 47 -9.62 10.85 17.32
N ASP A 48 -8.43 10.40 17.77
CA ASP A 48 -7.14 10.67 17.13
C ASP A 48 -6.30 9.39 16.94
N PRO A 49 -6.15 8.91 15.71
CA PRO A 49 -5.47 7.65 15.43
C PRO A 49 -3.93 7.73 15.60
N HIS A 50 -3.35 8.93 15.73
CA HIS A 50 -1.90 9.14 15.89
C HIS A 50 -1.47 9.18 17.36
N VAL A 51 -2.42 9.39 18.28
CA VAL A 51 -2.18 9.36 19.72
C VAL A 51 -2.12 7.91 20.18
N THR A 52 -1.02 7.49 20.81
CA THR A 52 -0.83 6.10 21.27
C THR A 52 -1.34 5.84 22.69
N SER A 53 -1.68 6.89 23.43
CA SER A 53 -2.22 6.81 24.79
C SER A 53 -3.73 6.57 24.82
N SER A 54 -4.27 6.30 26.00
CA SER A 54 -5.72 6.20 26.21
C SER A 54 -6.42 7.49 25.76
N GLN A 55 -7.53 7.31 25.07
CA GLN A 55 -8.39 8.37 24.54
C GLN A 55 -9.81 7.82 24.41
N ASN A 56 -10.77 8.68 24.08
CA ASN A 56 -12.12 8.25 23.83
C ASN A 56 -12.17 7.31 22.62
N THR A 57 -12.99 6.28 22.73
CA THR A 57 -13.28 5.35 21.65
C THR A 57 -14.77 5.28 21.42
N HIS A 58 -15.16 5.05 20.17
CA HIS A 58 -16.54 5.02 19.73
C HIS A 58 -16.82 3.69 19.05
N LEU A 59 -17.66 2.89 19.70
CA LEU A 59 -18.15 1.64 19.13
C LEU A 59 -19.02 1.94 17.92
N LEU A 60 -18.92 1.12 16.86
CA LEU A 60 -19.68 1.31 15.62
C LEU A 60 -21.19 1.56 15.83
N GLU A 61 -21.81 0.89 16.82
CA GLU A 61 -23.23 1.02 17.14
C GLU A 61 -23.63 2.37 17.75
N GLU A 62 -22.66 3.19 18.21
CA GLU A 62 -22.91 4.59 18.56
C GLU A 62 -23.37 5.41 17.34
N ASN A 63 -23.12 4.91 16.12
CA ASN A 63 -23.65 5.44 14.87
C ASN A 63 -24.68 4.49 14.22
N PRO A 64 -25.93 4.43 14.71
CA PRO A 64 -26.94 3.52 14.18
C PRO A 64 -27.27 3.79 12.71
N ALA A 65 -27.12 5.03 12.24
CA ALA A 65 -27.34 5.39 10.84
C ALA A 65 -26.32 4.72 9.91
N VAL A 66 -25.03 4.73 10.27
CA VAL A 66 -23.99 4.00 9.53
C VAL A 66 -24.22 2.50 9.61
N VAL A 67 -24.54 1.94 10.78
CA VAL A 67 -24.84 0.49 10.91
C VAL A 67 -26.00 0.07 10.00
N HIS A 68 -27.10 0.82 9.99
CA HIS A 68 -28.23 0.53 9.12
C HIS A 68 -27.87 0.64 7.64
N LEU A 69 -27.11 1.66 7.25
CA LEU A 69 -26.62 1.83 5.88
C LEU A 69 -25.76 0.63 5.45
N LEU A 70 -24.80 0.20 6.28
CA LEU A 70 -23.94 -0.94 5.97
C LEU A 70 -24.76 -2.24 5.89
N LYS A 71 -25.73 -2.46 6.78
CA LYS A 71 -26.64 -3.62 6.69
C LYS A 71 -27.47 -3.61 5.41
N GLU A 72 -28.00 -2.45 5.02
CA GLU A 72 -28.76 -2.28 3.77
C GLU A 72 -27.92 -2.68 2.55
N TYR A 73 -26.74 -2.09 2.38
CA TYR A 73 -25.89 -2.36 1.21
C TYR A 73 -25.29 -3.77 1.23
N HIS A 74 -25.07 -4.34 2.41
CA HIS A 74 -24.66 -5.73 2.54
C HIS A 74 -25.76 -6.68 2.08
N ALA A 75 -27.02 -6.43 2.48
CA ALA A 75 -28.18 -7.21 2.05
C ALA A 75 -28.43 -7.11 0.53
N LYS A 76 -28.12 -5.95 -0.08
CA LYS A 76 -28.11 -5.77 -1.54
C LYS A 76 -26.99 -6.55 -2.25
N GLY A 77 -26.03 -7.11 -1.52
CA GLY A 77 -24.87 -7.82 -2.06
C GLY A 77 -23.80 -6.92 -2.67
N LEU A 78 -23.93 -5.60 -2.49
CA LEU A 78 -23.05 -4.56 -3.04
C LEU A 78 -21.83 -4.29 -2.16
N ILE A 79 -21.85 -4.68 -0.89
CA ILE A 79 -20.66 -4.59 -0.03
C ILE A 79 -20.32 -5.92 0.65
N GLU A 80 -19.03 -6.16 0.78
CA GLU A 80 -18.44 -7.13 1.69
C GLU A 80 -17.85 -6.38 2.88
N ILE A 81 -18.19 -6.79 4.10
CA ILE A 81 -17.60 -6.22 5.32
C ILE A 81 -16.23 -6.88 5.55
N ALA A 82 -15.20 -6.04 5.70
CA ALA A 82 -13.88 -6.44 6.18
C ALA A 82 -13.60 -5.74 7.52
N GLN A 83 -12.85 -6.40 8.39
CA GLN A 83 -12.38 -5.77 9.62
C GLN A 83 -11.17 -4.88 9.32
N HIS A 84 -11.17 -3.66 9.86
CA HIS A 84 -10.07 -2.71 9.71
C HIS A 84 -9.37 -2.41 11.04
N GLY A 85 -8.62 -3.41 11.54
CA GLY A 85 -8.05 -3.32 12.89
C GLY A 85 -9.09 -3.48 14.00
N TYR A 86 -8.84 -2.86 15.16
CA TYR A 86 -9.84 -2.73 16.22
C TYR A 86 -10.22 -1.28 16.45
N THR A 87 -9.21 -0.39 16.53
CA THR A 87 -9.42 1.04 16.74
C THR A 87 -8.83 1.92 15.65
N HIS A 88 -8.00 1.36 14.76
CA HIS A 88 -7.18 2.11 13.79
C HIS A 88 -6.15 3.06 14.47
N GLN A 89 -5.95 2.91 15.78
CA GLN A 89 -4.97 3.70 16.55
C GLN A 89 -3.56 3.15 16.34
N THR A 90 -2.58 4.03 16.17
CA THR A 90 -1.16 3.66 16.21
C THR A 90 -0.77 3.10 17.58
N ASN A 91 0.16 2.14 17.58
CA ASN A 91 0.60 1.48 18.80
C ASN A 91 1.88 2.10 19.38
N ARG A 92 2.16 1.79 20.65
CA ARG A 92 3.30 2.35 21.41
C ARG A 92 4.69 2.10 20.81
N PHE A 93 4.85 1.06 19.99
CA PHE A 93 6.12 0.74 19.32
C PHE A 93 6.22 1.31 17.90
N ARG A 94 5.09 1.77 17.36
CA ARG A 94 4.91 2.29 16.00
C ARG A 94 4.06 3.57 16.03
N PRO A 95 4.46 4.59 16.81
CA PRO A 95 3.65 5.78 17.03
C PRO A 95 3.50 6.62 15.76
N GLY A 96 2.34 7.27 15.63
CA GLY A 96 2.14 8.37 14.71
C GLY A 96 3.17 9.49 14.95
N LYS A 97 3.61 10.17 13.88
CA LYS A 97 4.26 11.48 14.03
C LYS A 97 3.13 12.45 14.28
N THR A 98 2.98 12.87 15.53
CA THR A 98 2.01 13.87 15.91
C THR A 98 2.41 15.21 15.31
N GLU A 99 1.93 15.52 14.11
CA GLU A 99 1.67 16.93 13.82
C GLU A 99 0.50 17.35 14.70
N LYS A 100 0.65 18.43 15.47
CA LYS A 100 -0.45 18.96 16.26
C LYS A 100 -1.57 19.34 15.30
N ILE A 101 -2.63 18.55 15.28
CA ILE A 101 -3.84 18.85 14.53
C ILE A 101 -4.39 20.15 15.07
N THR A 102 -4.37 21.18 14.23
CA THR A 102 -4.80 22.53 14.58
C THR A 102 -6.32 22.59 14.69
N GLU A 103 -6.81 23.54 15.48
CA GLU A 103 -8.24 23.80 15.67
C GLU A 103 -8.87 24.27 14.35
N GLY A 104 -9.31 23.31 13.53
CA GLY A 104 -9.80 23.55 12.15
C GLY A 104 -9.62 22.35 11.22
N GLN A 105 -8.78 21.37 11.59
CA GLN A 105 -8.51 20.16 10.82
C GLN A 105 -9.37 18.95 11.25
N TYR A 106 -10.34 19.16 12.15
CA TYR A 106 -11.23 18.11 12.60
C TYR A 106 -12.38 17.93 11.61
N TYR A 107 -12.63 16.69 11.20
CA TYR A 107 -13.82 16.35 10.42
C TYR A 107 -15.05 16.31 11.34
N GLN A 108 -16.18 16.78 10.84
CA GLN A 108 -17.46 16.65 11.55
C GLN A 108 -18.07 15.29 11.24
N GLY A 109 -18.01 14.39 12.21
CA GLY A 109 -18.76 13.13 12.23
C GLY A 109 -19.58 13.05 13.51
N ILE A 110 -20.90 12.80 13.42
CA ILE A 110 -21.86 12.78 14.54
C ILE A 110 -21.66 13.90 15.58
N ASN A 111 -21.73 15.18 15.20
CA ASN A 111 -21.54 16.30 16.15
C ASN A 111 -20.24 16.22 16.98
N ARG A 112 -19.26 15.42 16.57
CA ARG A 112 -17.97 15.22 17.24
C ARG A 112 -16.85 15.56 16.29
N ARG A 113 -15.76 16.08 16.87
CA ARG A 113 -14.52 16.42 16.17
C ARG A 113 -13.62 15.19 16.19
N TRP A 114 -13.11 14.77 15.05
CA TRP A 114 -12.08 13.73 14.99
C TRP A 114 -10.98 14.07 13.99
N ALA A 115 -9.79 13.56 14.28
CA ALA A 115 -8.56 13.86 13.58
C ALA A 115 -8.40 12.95 12.35
N PRO A 116 -8.13 13.49 11.15
CA PRO A 116 -7.97 12.67 9.96
C PRO A 116 -6.87 11.63 10.12
N TYR A 117 -7.06 10.48 9.48
CA TYR A 117 -6.03 9.46 9.30
C TYR A 117 -4.97 9.98 8.31
N ASP A 118 -4.18 10.98 8.72
CA ASP A 118 -3.21 11.64 7.83
C ASP A 118 -2.22 10.64 7.19
N PRO A 119 -2.23 10.48 5.86
CA PRO A 119 -1.34 9.59 5.14
C PRO A 119 0.08 10.16 4.97
N ALA A 120 0.38 11.39 5.41
CA ALA A 120 1.64 12.06 5.10
C ALA A 120 2.90 11.30 5.57
N HIS A 121 2.79 10.43 6.60
CA HIS A 121 3.94 9.79 7.23
C HIS A 121 3.72 8.32 7.67
N THR A 122 3.08 7.48 6.85
CA THR A 122 2.81 6.05 7.18
C THR A 122 4.05 5.17 7.41
N GLU A 123 5.26 5.61 7.03
CA GLU A 123 6.51 4.86 7.27
C GLU A 123 6.72 4.63 8.78
N GLY A 124 6.34 3.45 9.27
CA GLY A 124 6.53 3.01 10.64
C GLY A 124 5.29 3.08 11.53
N TYR A 125 4.11 3.37 11.01
CA TYR A 125 2.85 3.32 11.77
C TYR A 125 2.29 1.89 11.78
N SER A 126 1.60 1.53 12.86
CA SER A 126 0.82 0.30 12.92
C SER A 126 -0.11 0.30 14.11
N GLU A 127 -1.30 -0.30 13.96
CA GLU A 127 -2.09 -0.70 15.14
C GLU A 127 -1.55 -1.99 15.75
N LEU A 128 -1.10 -2.95 14.93
CA LEU A 128 -0.85 -4.33 15.37
C LEU A 128 0.64 -4.70 15.35
N SER A 129 1.34 -4.35 14.27
CA SER A 129 2.73 -4.75 14.05
C SER A 129 3.64 -4.29 15.19
N GLY A 130 4.42 -5.23 15.74
CA GLY A 130 5.36 -4.98 16.83
C GLY A 130 4.76 -5.05 18.25
N LEU A 131 3.44 -5.15 18.42
CA LEU A 131 2.85 -5.50 19.71
C LEU A 131 3.14 -6.97 20.07
N PRO A 132 3.08 -7.36 21.36
CA PRO A 132 3.05 -8.77 21.75
C PRO A 132 1.91 -9.53 21.04
N GLU A 133 2.16 -10.77 20.63
CA GLU A 133 1.20 -11.56 19.84
C GLU A 133 -0.17 -11.67 20.52
N GLU A 134 -0.22 -11.82 21.85
CA GLU A 134 -1.47 -11.87 22.60
C GLU A 134 -2.29 -10.57 22.49
N GLU A 135 -1.63 -9.41 22.50
CA GLU A 135 -2.31 -8.12 22.32
C GLU A 135 -2.85 -7.96 20.89
N GLN A 136 -2.08 -8.39 19.89
CA GLN A 136 -2.54 -8.40 18.50
C GLN A 136 -3.77 -9.31 18.35
N ARG A 137 -3.72 -10.50 18.97
CA ARG A 137 -4.79 -11.50 18.96
C ARG A 137 -6.05 -10.97 19.62
N ASP A 138 -5.92 -10.37 20.79
CA ASP A 138 -7.04 -9.78 21.52
C ASP A 138 -7.77 -8.72 20.68
N LYS A 139 -7.02 -7.81 20.05
CA LYS A 139 -7.58 -6.79 19.14
C LYS A 139 -8.30 -7.39 17.94
N VAL A 140 -7.66 -8.34 17.24
CA VAL A 140 -8.28 -9.01 16.07
C VAL A 140 -9.57 -9.71 16.47
N VAL A 141 -9.53 -10.55 17.52
CA VAL A 141 -10.66 -11.37 17.96
C VAL A 141 -11.81 -10.52 18.50
N LYS A 142 -11.51 -9.46 19.27
CA LYS A 142 -12.53 -8.54 19.78
C LYS A 142 -13.25 -7.83 18.63
N GLY A 143 -12.50 -7.25 17.69
CA GLY A 143 -13.07 -6.59 16.52
C GLY A 143 -13.89 -7.55 15.66
N GLN A 144 -13.39 -8.76 15.43
CA GLN A 144 -14.09 -9.78 14.65
C GLN A 144 -15.42 -10.14 15.29
N LYS A 145 -15.40 -10.60 16.55
CA LYS A 145 -16.63 -11.01 17.26
C LYS A 145 -17.67 -9.90 17.30
N TYR A 146 -17.23 -8.67 17.52
CA TYR A 146 -18.10 -7.51 17.57
C TYR A 146 -18.78 -7.24 16.22
N LEU A 147 -18.01 -7.17 15.12
CA LEU A 147 -18.57 -6.97 13.79
C LEU A 147 -19.44 -8.15 13.33
N GLU A 148 -19.03 -9.39 13.58
CA GLU A 148 -19.81 -10.59 13.26
C GLU A 148 -21.17 -10.58 14.00
N ASN A 149 -21.20 -10.12 15.25
CA ASN A 149 -22.44 -9.97 16.01
C ASN A 149 -23.37 -8.89 15.42
N ILE A 150 -22.81 -7.74 15.00
CA ILE A 150 -23.61 -6.65 14.41
C ILE A 150 -24.22 -7.08 13.08
N PHE A 151 -23.40 -7.66 12.19
CA PHE A 151 -23.79 -7.92 10.81
C PHE A 151 -24.38 -9.32 10.59
N GLY A 152 -24.28 -10.21 11.57
CA GLY A 152 -24.80 -11.58 11.48
C GLY A 152 -24.09 -12.44 10.43
N VAL A 153 -22.86 -12.08 10.07
CA VAL A 153 -22.06 -12.79 9.06
C VAL A 153 -20.69 -13.11 9.59
N LYS A 154 -20.12 -14.25 9.14
CA LYS A 154 -18.73 -14.58 9.41
C LYS A 154 -17.81 -13.74 8.54
N LEU A 155 -16.88 -13.02 9.15
CA LEU A 155 -15.92 -12.22 8.41
C LEU A 155 -14.88 -13.12 7.73
N LYS A 156 -14.54 -12.78 6.48
CA LYS A 156 -13.52 -13.47 5.69
C LYS A 156 -12.36 -12.55 5.28
N SER A 157 -12.55 -11.24 5.45
CA SER A 157 -11.66 -10.23 4.93
C SER A 157 -11.16 -9.34 6.06
N PHE A 158 -9.86 -9.03 6.04
CA PHE A 158 -9.22 -8.15 7.00
C PHE A 158 -8.34 -7.17 6.22
N ILE A 159 -8.39 -5.89 6.57
CA ILE A 159 -7.57 -4.86 5.95
C ILE A 159 -6.76 -4.19 7.07
N PHE A 160 -5.45 -4.10 6.90
CA PHE A 160 -4.59 -3.55 7.95
C PHE A 160 -4.69 -2.03 8.01
N PRO A 161 -4.96 -1.45 9.21
CA PRO A 161 -4.69 -0.04 9.46
C PRO A 161 -3.26 0.30 9.05
N TRP A 162 -3.09 1.44 8.38
CA TRP A 162 -1.78 1.90 7.90
C TRP A 162 -1.10 0.93 6.92
N ASN A 163 -1.84 -0.04 6.40
CA ASN A 163 -1.34 -1.13 5.56
C ASN A 163 -0.11 -1.86 6.16
N SER A 164 -0.09 -1.98 7.49
CA SER A 164 1.09 -2.41 8.25
C SER A 164 0.83 -3.68 9.05
N TYR A 165 1.68 -4.69 8.83
CA TYR A 165 1.53 -6.02 9.42
C TYR A 165 2.89 -6.67 9.72
N ASP A 166 2.87 -7.72 10.52
CA ASP A 166 4.02 -8.58 10.80
C ASP A 166 3.62 -10.08 10.68
N PRO A 167 4.57 -11.02 10.73
CA PRO A 167 4.24 -12.44 10.64
C PRO A 167 3.34 -12.95 11.78
N ALA A 168 3.27 -12.29 12.92
CA ALA A 168 2.44 -12.72 14.05
C ALA A 168 0.97 -12.47 13.75
N VAL A 169 0.60 -11.25 13.32
CA VAL A 169 -0.79 -10.95 12.97
C VAL A 169 -1.29 -11.79 11.80
N LEU A 170 -0.44 -12.11 10.82
CA LEU A 170 -0.82 -12.98 9.70
C LEU A 170 -1.18 -14.40 10.17
N ARG A 171 -0.48 -14.95 11.16
CA ARG A 171 -0.85 -16.24 11.79
C ARG A 171 -2.19 -16.14 12.51
N ILE A 172 -2.37 -15.09 13.29
CA ILE A 172 -3.63 -14.83 14.02
C ILE A 172 -4.80 -14.77 13.05
N LEU A 173 -4.69 -14.03 11.95
CA LEU A 173 -5.74 -13.92 10.93
C LEU A 173 -6.11 -15.30 10.37
N LYS A 174 -5.12 -16.13 10.05
CA LYS A 174 -5.34 -17.50 9.57
C LYS A 174 -6.08 -18.34 10.60
N GLU A 175 -5.64 -18.32 11.86
CA GLU A 175 -6.26 -19.07 12.96
C GLU A 175 -7.71 -18.63 13.22
N GLN A 176 -8.01 -17.34 13.02
CA GLN A 176 -9.36 -16.79 13.13
C GLN A 176 -10.23 -17.02 11.87
N GLY A 177 -9.68 -17.65 10.84
CA GLY A 177 -10.42 -18.03 9.63
C GLY A 177 -10.61 -16.92 8.61
N PHE A 178 -9.87 -15.80 8.72
CA PHE A 178 -9.75 -14.83 7.64
C PHE A 178 -9.05 -15.46 6.45
N ARG A 179 -9.47 -15.07 5.24
CA ARG A 179 -8.99 -15.62 3.97
C ARG A 179 -8.47 -14.58 2.99
N TYR A 180 -8.90 -13.33 3.10
CA TYR A 180 -8.56 -12.28 2.15
C TYR A 180 -8.01 -11.06 2.88
N VAL A 181 -6.90 -10.54 2.38
CA VAL A 181 -6.21 -9.39 2.97
C VAL A 181 -5.84 -8.41 1.87
N PRO A 182 -6.77 -7.55 1.42
CA PRO A 182 -6.43 -6.41 0.58
C PRO A 182 -5.38 -5.52 1.25
N CYS A 183 -4.29 -5.24 0.54
CA CYS A 183 -3.13 -4.50 1.05
C CYS A 183 -2.40 -3.76 -0.10
N ASP A 184 -1.59 -2.76 0.21
CA ASP A 184 -0.89 -2.00 -0.84
C ASP A 184 0.42 -2.66 -1.26
N GLU A 185 1.02 -3.44 -0.37
CA GLU A 185 2.31 -4.10 -0.61
C GLU A 185 2.15 -5.48 -1.25
N ASP A 186 3.27 -5.98 -1.77
CA ASP A 186 3.36 -7.23 -2.53
C ASP A 186 2.56 -8.35 -1.85
N THR A 187 1.79 -9.06 -2.67
CA THR A 187 1.06 -10.24 -2.26
C THR A 187 2.00 -11.33 -1.75
N ILE A 188 2.21 -11.40 -0.44
CA ILE A 188 2.76 -12.59 0.20
C ILE A 188 1.65 -13.62 0.20
N VAL A 189 1.81 -14.72 -0.54
CA VAL A 189 0.86 -15.83 -0.42
C VAL A 189 1.23 -16.59 0.84
N VAL A 190 0.48 -16.35 1.90
CA VAL A 190 0.46 -17.23 3.07
C VAL A 190 -0.51 -18.37 2.73
N PRO A 191 -0.16 -19.66 2.90
CA PRO A 191 -1.08 -20.75 2.62
C PRO A 191 -2.42 -20.53 3.37
N ASP A 192 -3.53 -20.60 2.64
CA ASP A 192 -4.90 -20.34 3.11
C ASP A 192 -5.26 -18.88 3.44
N LEU A 193 -4.35 -17.93 3.24
CA LEU A 193 -4.56 -16.49 3.42
C LEU A 193 -4.05 -15.70 2.20
N CYS A 194 -4.98 -15.17 1.42
CA CYS A 194 -4.70 -14.45 0.19
C CYS A 194 -4.50 -12.95 0.46
N LEU A 195 -3.25 -12.49 0.49
CA LEU A 195 -2.96 -11.07 0.39
C LEU A 195 -3.29 -10.60 -1.03
N ILE A 196 -3.85 -9.41 -1.20
CA ILE A 196 -4.23 -8.86 -2.51
C ILE A 196 -3.51 -7.53 -2.64
N GLY A 197 -2.45 -7.51 -3.44
CA GLY A 197 -1.63 -6.33 -3.70
C GLY A 197 -2.09 -5.57 -4.95
N ALA A 198 -1.21 -4.70 -5.47
CA ALA A 198 -1.49 -3.85 -6.64
C ALA A 198 -2.63 -2.84 -6.41
N CYS A 199 -2.65 -2.25 -5.22
CA CYS A 199 -3.53 -1.18 -4.83
C CYS A 199 -3.14 0.15 -5.50
N TYR A 200 -4.14 0.83 -6.06
CA TYR A 200 -4.06 2.19 -6.54
C TYR A 200 -5.03 3.02 -5.73
N TRP A 201 -4.60 4.19 -5.28
CA TRP A 201 -5.44 5.09 -4.52
C TRP A 201 -6.18 6.06 -5.45
N ASP A 202 -7.21 6.72 -4.93
CA ASP A 202 -8.02 7.72 -5.64
C ASP A 202 -7.18 8.87 -6.24
N TRP A 203 -6.13 9.32 -5.55
CA TRP A 203 -5.18 10.28 -6.12
C TRP A 203 -4.35 9.73 -7.31
N GLU A 204 -4.34 8.41 -7.53
CA GLU A 204 -3.73 7.75 -8.70
C GLU A 204 -4.76 7.41 -9.81
N ILE A 205 -5.99 7.96 -9.78
CA ILE A 205 -7.08 7.56 -10.69
C ILE A 205 -6.73 7.60 -12.19
N ASP A 206 -6.02 8.63 -12.66
CA ASP A 206 -5.63 8.73 -14.06
C ASP A 206 -4.61 7.65 -14.46
N LYS A 207 -3.75 7.26 -13.52
CA LYS A 207 -2.78 6.18 -13.72
C LYS A 207 -3.50 4.83 -13.73
N PHE A 208 -4.46 4.63 -12.83
CA PHE A 208 -5.31 3.45 -12.81
C PHE A 208 -6.07 3.29 -14.13
N ARG A 209 -6.68 4.37 -14.63
CA ARG A 209 -7.36 4.42 -15.94
C ARG A 209 -6.43 4.03 -17.10
N ARG A 210 -5.19 4.55 -17.13
CA ARG A 210 -4.20 4.18 -18.16
C ARG A 210 -3.84 2.69 -18.11
N LEU A 211 -3.60 2.16 -16.91
CA LEU A 211 -3.17 0.78 -16.75
C LEU A 211 -4.23 -0.22 -17.22
N ILE A 212 -5.52 0.05 -16.96
CA ILE A 212 -6.61 -0.80 -17.46
C ILE A 212 -6.53 -0.96 -18.98
N LYS A 213 -6.29 0.14 -19.71
CA LYS A 213 -6.16 0.13 -21.18
C LYS A 213 -4.93 -0.66 -21.65
N GLU A 214 -3.80 -0.53 -20.96
CA GLU A 214 -2.57 -1.28 -21.28
C GLU A 214 -2.76 -2.79 -21.10
N LEU A 215 -3.57 -3.18 -20.10
CA LEU A 215 -3.82 -4.58 -19.75
C LEU A 215 -4.79 -5.30 -20.70
N GLU A 216 -5.48 -4.60 -21.60
CA GLU A 216 -6.33 -5.21 -22.63
C GLU A 216 -5.53 -6.17 -23.56
N SER A 217 -4.23 -5.90 -23.69
CA SER A 217 -3.30 -6.71 -24.50
C SER A 217 -2.83 -8.01 -23.81
N VAL A 218 -3.16 -8.20 -22.53
CA VAL A 218 -2.72 -9.36 -21.75
C VAL A 218 -3.63 -10.56 -22.03
N SER A 219 -3.05 -11.75 -22.13
CA SER A 219 -3.78 -12.98 -22.48
C SER A 219 -4.35 -13.74 -21.27
N GLN A 220 -3.92 -13.41 -20.06
CA GLN A 220 -4.34 -14.05 -18.81
C GLN A 220 -5.14 -13.09 -17.91
N PRO A 221 -6.06 -13.58 -17.04
CA PRO A 221 -6.89 -12.71 -16.20
C PRO A 221 -6.09 -11.91 -15.17
N VAL A 222 -6.41 -10.63 -15.01
CA VAL A 222 -5.71 -9.69 -14.11
C VAL A 222 -6.59 -9.34 -12.91
N LEU A 223 -6.00 -9.13 -11.73
CA LEU A 223 -6.66 -8.51 -10.58
C LEU A 223 -6.03 -7.15 -10.32
N MET A 224 -6.87 -6.12 -10.22
CA MET A 224 -6.47 -4.78 -9.82
C MET A 224 -7.29 -4.34 -8.63
N GLN A 225 -6.71 -3.48 -7.79
CA GLN A 225 -7.38 -2.91 -6.63
C GLN A 225 -7.40 -1.39 -6.75
N PHE A 226 -8.55 -0.79 -6.46
CA PHE A 226 -8.70 0.65 -6.32
C PHE A 226 -9.22 0.96 -4.92
N ALA A 227 -8.41 1.63 -4.12
CA ALA A 227 -8.72 2.02 -2.74
C ALA A 227 -8.99 3.51 -2.65
N TYR A 228 -9.84 3.89 -1.71
CA TYR A 228 -10.17 5.27 -1.43
C TYR A 228 -10.69 5.38 0.02
N HIS A 229 -10.79 6.60 0.52
CA HIS A 229 -11.50 6.89 1.77
C HIS A 229 -12.73 7.75 1.47
N SER A 230 -13.92 7.24 1.79
CA SER A 230 -15.18 7.98 1.61
C SER A 230 -15.17 9.35 2.29
N TRP A 231 -14.47 9.49 3.41
CA TRP A 231 -14.37 10.74 4.14
C TRP A 231 -13.48 11.80 3.45
N GLU A 232 -12.55 11.40 2.57
CA GLU A 232 -11.69 12.31 1.78
C GLU A 232 -12.34 12.75 0.46
N ILE A 233 -13.28 11.96 -0.06
CA ILE A 233 -13.89 12.21 -1.36
C ILE A 233 -14.76 13.48 -1.34
N ASP A 234 -14.46 14.43 -2.22
CA ASP A 234 -15.26 15.62 -2.50
C ASP A 234 -16.07 15.47 -3.81
N ASP A 235 -16.79 16.53 -4.20
CA ASP A 235 -17.63 16.53 -5.40
C ASP A 235 -16.83 16.30 -6.69
N ASP A 236 -15.62 16.87 -6.76
CA ASP A 236 -14.73 16.72 -7.90
C ASP A 236 -14.22 15.28 -8.02
N MET A 237 -13.86 14.66 -6.89
CA MET A 237 -13.45 13.27 -6.86
C MET A 237 -14.62 12.32 -7.16
N ILE A 238 -15.83 12.61 -6.69
CA ILE A 238 -17.04 11.87 -7.09
C ILE A 238 -17.19 11.87 -8.60
N ALA A 239 -17.08 13.04 -9.25
CA ALA A 239 -17.20 13.15 -10.70
C ALA A 239 -16.10 12.35 -11.43
N LYS A 240 -14.86 12.37 -10.91
CA LYS A 240 -13.74 11.58 -11.47
C LYS A 240 -13.97 10.07 -11.33
N ILE A 241 -14.43 9.60 -10.17
CA ILE A 241 -14.76 8.20 -9.92
C ILE A 241 -15.94 7.78 -10.82
N GLU A 242 -16.97 8.61 -10.95
CA GLU A 242 -18.11 8.35 -11.83
C GLU A 242 -17.67 8.20 -13.29
N GLY A 243 -16.82 9.10 -13.78
CA GLY A 243 -16.24 9.00 -15.12
C GLY A 243 -15.45 7.70 -15.31
N LEU A 244 -14.62 7.31 -14.32
CA LEU A 244 -13.92 6.03 -14.34
C LEU A 244 -14.91 4.85 -14.38
N LEU A 245 -15.91 4.81 -13.50
CA LEU A 245 -16.90 3.74 -13.43
C LEU A 245 -17.69 3.61 -14.72
N GLN A 246 -18.07 4.73 -15.34
CA GLN A 246 -18.74 4.76 -16.63
C GLN A 246 -17.86 4.16 -17.74
N GLU A 247 -16.59 4.56 -17.82
CA GLU A 247 -15.64 4.02 -18.79
C GLU A 247 -15.46 2.51 -18.63
N ILE A 248 -15.16 2.04 -17.41
CA ILE A 248 -14.80 0.64 -17.18
C ILE A 248 -16.02 -0.29 -17.21
N SER A 249 -17.21 0.21 -16.87
CA SER A 249 -18.45 -0.58 -16.97
C SER A 249 -18.88 -0.80 -18.43
N ALA A 250 -18.42 0.06 -19.36
CA ALA A 250 -18.63 -0.12 -20.79
C ALA A 250 -17.66 -1.15 -21.42
N MET A 251 -16.61 -1.54 -20.70
CA MET A 251 -15.61 -2.49 -21.19
C MET A 251 -16.08 -3.94 -20.94
N PRO A 252 -16.31 -4.77 -21.99
CA PRO A 252 -16.89 -6.10 -21.82
C PRO A 252 -15.95 -7.11 -21.13
N ASN A 253 -14.65 -6.82 -21.10
CA ASN A 253 -13.63 -7.64 -20.46
C ASN A 253 -13.31 -7.18 -19.02
N VAL A 254 -13.91 -6.11 -18.51
CA VAL A 254 -13.73 -5.65 -17.14
C VAL A 254 -14.87 -6.12 -16.26
N LYS A 255 -14.56 -6.62 -15.07
CA LYS A 255 -15.55 -7.11 -14.10
C LYS A 255 -15.19 -6.65 -12.69
N PHE A 256 -16.18 -6.13 -11.96
CA PHE A 256 -16.03 -5.87 -10.53
C PHE A 256 -16.11 -7.17 -9.73
N ILE A 257 -15.35 -7.25 -8.64
CA ILE A 257 -15.28 -8.45 -7.80
C ILE A 257 -15.16 -8.13 -6.31
N LYS A 258 -15.76 -8.99 -5.49
CA LYS A 258 -15.58 -9.00 -4.03
C LYS A 258 -14.43 -9.92 -3.62
N PRO A 259 -13.73 -9.66 -2.50
CA PRO A 259 -12.66 -10.53 -2.04
C PRO A 259 -13.06 -12.02 -1.98
N SER A 260 -14.25 -12.32 -1.45
CA SER A 260 -14.76 -13.70 -1.33
C SER A 260 -14.99 -14.46 -2.64
N ASP A 261 -15.04 -13.77 -3.77
CA ASP A 261 -15.23 -14.37 -5.10
C ASP A 261 -13.91 -14.58 -5.87
N ILE A 262 -12.78 -14.03 -5.40
CA ILE A 262 -11.48 -14.09 -6.09
C ILE A 262 -11.05 -15.53 -6.37
N ALA A 263 -11.17 -16.42 -5.38
CA ALA A 263 -10.72 -17.80 -5.50
C ALA A 263 -11.46 -18.59 -6.60
N ARG A 264 -12.65 -18.14 -7.02
CA ARG A 264 -13.45 -18.77 -8.09
C ARG A 264 -12.97 -18.39 -9.48
N VAL A 265 -12.39 -17.19 -9.63
CA VAL A 265 -12.12 -16.62 -10.96
C VAL A 265 -10.63 -16.42 -11.22
N ILE A 266 -9.80 -16.42 -10.18
CA ILE A 266 -8.35 -16.30 -10.26
C ILE A 266 -7.74 -17.54 -9.60
N PRO A 267 -7.44 -18.59 -10.39
CA PRO A 267 -6.80 -19.79 -9.86
C PRO A 267 -5.45 -19.44 -9.20
N PRO A 268 -4.95 -20.26 -8.26
CA PRO A 268 -3.60 -20.10 -7.71
C PRO A 268 -2.49 -19.97 -8.77
N ALA A 269 -2.71 -20.53 -9.96
CA ALA A 269 -1.83 -20.46 -11.12
C ALA A 269 -1.73 -19.06 -11.79
N ALA A 270 -2.59 -18.08 -11.44
CA ALA A 270 -2.47 -16.68 -11.89
C ALA A 270 -1.28 -15.92 -11.24
N LYS A 271 -0.39 -16.66 -10.56
CA LYS A 271 0.92 -16.23 -10.05
C LYS A 271 1.72 -15.40 -11.08
N ALA A 272 1.65 -15.75 -12.36
CA ALA A 272 2.41 -15.11 -13.43
C ALA A 272 2.01 -13.65 -13.74
N ILE A 273 0.74 -13.26 -13.53
CA ILE A 273 0.32 -11.84 -13.65
C ILE A 273 0.60 -11.07 -12.38
N ARG A 274 0.48 -11.74 -11.23
CA ARG A 274 0.93 -11.23 -9.93
C ARG A 274 2.39 -10.77 -10.04
N GLU A 275 3.24 -11.57 -10.66
CA GLU A 275 4.66 -11.27 -10.95
C GLU A 275 4.84 -10.09 -11.92
N ARG A 276 3.94 -9.85 -12.87
CA ARG A 276 4.04 -8.73 -13.82
C ARG A 276 3.58 -7.39 -13.25
N CYS A 277 2.52 -7.37 -12.45
CA CYS A 277 2.17 -6.18 -11.65
C CYS A 277 3.25 -5.89 -10.60
N GLN A 278 3.83 -6.94 -9.99
CA GLN A 278 4.99 -6.83 -9.09
C GLN A 278 6.23 -6.26 -9.80
N LEU A 279 6.50 -6.63 -11.04
CA LEU A 279 7.60 -6.03 -11.82
C LEU A 279 7.40 -4.52 -12.04
N LEU A 280 6.18 -4.09 -12.37
CA LEU A 280 5.84 -2.67 -12.54
C LEU A 280 5.90 -1.88 -11.22
N GLN A 281 5.55 -2.51 -10.09
CA GLN A 281 5.67 -1.91 -8.75
C GLN A 281 7.13 -1.92 -8.23
N LEU A 282 7.90 -2.96 -8.52
CA LEU A 282 9.33 -3.02 -8.26
C LEU A 282 10.06 -1.93 -9.04
N GLU A 283 9.66 -1.68 -10.28
CA GLU A 283 10.13 -0.55 -11.06
C GLU A 283 9.78 0.80 -10.39
N LYS A 284 8.57 0.96 -9.82
CA LYS A 284 8.20 2.13 -8.99
C LYS A 284 9.11 2.27 -7.77
N ARG A 285 9.39 1.19 -7.03
CA ARG A 285 10.27 1.18 -5.84
C ARG A 285 11.72 1.48 -6.21
N ILE A 286 12.23 0.87 -7.27
CA ILE A 286 13.57 1.15 -7.81
C ILE A 286 13.65 2.62 -8.23
N ASN A 287 12.66 3.14 -8.95
CA ASN A 287 12.63 4.54 -9.35
C ASN A 287 12.51 5.50 -8.16
N LEU A 288 11.71 5.17 -7.13
CA LEU A 288 11.62 5.96 -5.90
C LEU A 288 12.94 5.93 -5.11
N TYR A 289 13.60 4.77 -5.03
CA TYR A 289 14.89 4.62 -4.40
C TYR A 289 15.98 5.38 -5.16
N LEU A 290 16.02 5.24 -6.50
CA LEU A 290 16.93 5.99 -7.37
C LEU A 290 16.65 7.50 -7.31
N ARG A 291 15.40 7.91 -7.15
CA ARG A 291 15.00 9.31 -6.96
C ARG A 291 15.45 9.82 -5.60
N LYS A 292 15.21 9.09 -4.50
CA LYS A 292 15.76 9.41 -3.18
C LYS A 292 17.28 9.56 -3.28
N VAL A 293 18.00 8.60 -3.89
CA VAL A 293 19.45 8.66 -4.13
C VAL A 293 19.87 9.88 -4.96
N ARG A 294 19.12 10.23 -6.02
CA ARG A 294 19.36 11.44 -6.85
C ARG A 294 19.10 12.75 -6.12
N GLU A 295 18.15 12.78 -5.20
CA GLU A 295 17.75 13.97 -4.43
C GLU A 295 18.58 14.12 -3.13
N THR A 296 19.23 13.03 -2.67
CA THR A 296 20.13 13.01 -1.50
C THR A 296 21.31 14.00 -1.56
N PRO A 297 21.87 14.44 -2.71
CA PRO A 297 23.02 15.35 -2.73
C PRO A 297 22.74 16.75 -2.16
N ARG A 298 21.48 17.10 -1.84
CA ARG A 298 21.14 18.44 -1.34
C ARG A 298 21.14 18.59 0.19
N TYR A 299 21.21 17.52 0.97
CA TYR A 299 20.90 17.61 2.41
C TYR A 299 21.88 16.94 3.39
N TYR A 300 22.95 16.29 2.95
CA TYR A 300 23.87 15.61 3.88
C TYR A 300 25.29 16.18 3.83
N VAL A 301 25.74 16.65 4.99
CA VAL A 301 27.17 16.67 5.35
C VAL A 301 27.71 15.25 5.11
N LEU A 302 28.84 15.13 4.42
CA LEU A 302 29.48 13.86 4.09
C LEU A 302 29.80 13.07 5.38
N ASP A 303 28.86 12.23 5.84
CA ASP A 303 29.04 11.27 6.93
C ASP A 303 29.49 9.92 6.33
N PRO A 304 30.78 9.55 6.46
CA PRO A 304 31.29 8.30 5.92
C PRO A 304 30.54 7.07 6.46
N TRP A 305 30.03 7.13 7.69
CA TRP A 305 29.37 5.99 8.34
C TRP A 305 28.04 5.65 7.70
N PHE A 306 27.26 6.67 7.32
CA PHE A 306 26.02 6.49 6.56
C PHE A 306 26.29 5.79 5.22
N TYR A 307 27.28 6.27 4.45
CA TYR A 307 27.60 5.69 3.15
C TYR A 307 28.13 4.25 3.26
N THR A 308 28.97 3.95 4.26
CA THR A 308 29.42 2.57 4.55
C THR A 308 28.23 1.65 4.83
N LYS A 309 27.25 2.11 5.63
CA LYS A 309 26.04 1.32 5.93
C LYS A 309 25.19 1.06 4.68
N GLN A 310 25.10 2.04 3.77
CA GLN A 310 24.36 1.86 2.50
C GLN A 310 25.08 0.93 1.54
N ILE A 311 26.41 1.02 1.44
CA ILE A 311 27.23 0.10 0.63
C ILE A 311 27.05 -1.33 1.14
N ILE A 312 27.15 -1.57 2.46
CA ILE A 312 26.95 -2.91 3.03
C ILE A 312 25.53 -3.44 2.72
N LYS A 313 24.49 -2.61 2.88
CA LYS A 313 23.11 -3.01 2.53
C LYS A 313 22.97 -3.38 1.05
N LEU A 314 23.57 -2.60 0.15
CA LEU A 314 23.55 -2.87 -1.29
C LEU A 314 24.36 -4.12 -1.65
N SER A 315 25.52 -4.33 -1.03
CA SER A 315 26.34 -5.54 -1.23
C SER A 315 25.63 -6.81 -0.74
N VAL A 316 24.94 -6.76 0.40
CA VAL A 316 24.12 -7.88 0.90
C VAL A 316 22.94 -8.14 -0.03
N SER A 317 22.26 -7.07 -0.47
CA SER A 317 21.15 -7.19 -1.43
C SER A 317 21.62 -7.80 -2.75
N TYR A 318 22.77 -7.37 -3.26
CA TYR A 318 23.39 -7.95 -4.45
C TYR A 318 23.73 -9.42 -4.26
N PHE A 319 24.32 -9.79 -3.13
CA PHE A 319 24.65 -11.18 -2.83
C PHE A 319 23.40 -12.06 -2.85
N ILE A 320 22.32 -11.63 -2.20
CA ILE A 320 21.03 -12.34 -2.21
C ILE A 320 20.45 -12.42 -3.64
N LEU A 321 20.46 -11.31 -4.39
CA LEU A 321 19.90 -11.24 -5.75
C LEU A 321 20.72 -12.05 -6.79
N SER A 322 22.04 -12.13 -6.60
CA SER A 322 22.94 -12.92 -7.44
C SER A 322 22.72 -14.43 -7.27
N LYS A 323 22.29 -14.87 -6.08
CA LYS A 323 21.93 -16.26 -5.80
C LYS A 323 20.61 -16.69 -6.43
N ILE A 324 19.76 -15.74 -6.84
CA ILE A 324 18.46 -16.00 -7.49
C ILE A 324 18.45 -15.64 -8.99
N GLY A 325 19.63 -15.43 -9.62
CA GLY A 325 19.76 -15.31 -11.07
C GLY A 325 19.45 -13.92 -11.67
N LEU A 326 19.16 -12.90 -10.86
CA LEU A 326 18.80 -11.54 -11.30
C LEU A 326 20.03 -10.62 -11.44
N GLN A 327 21.04 -11.03 -12.20
CA GLN A 327 22.37 -10.39 -12.20
C GLN A 327 22.46 -9.10 -13.05
N ARG A 328 21.61 -8.94 -14.08
CA ARG A 328 21.83 -7.92 -15.13
C ARG A 328 21.47 -6.48 -14.73
N PHE A 329 20.56 -6.28 -13.77
CA PHE A 329 20.07 -4.95 -13.40
C PHE A 329 20.94 -4.24 -12.34
N ASN A 330 21.71 -5.00 -11.56
CA ASN A 330 22.37 -4.46 -10.36
C ASN A 330 23.83 -4.04 -10.55
N PHE A 331 24.52 -4.53 -11.58
CA PHE A 331 25.94 -4.20 -11.76
C PHE A 331 26.16 -2.71 -12.05
N ILE A 332 25.31 -2.12 -12.89
CA ILE A 332 25.38 -0.68 -13.21
C ILE A 332 25.09 0.16 -11.96
N SER A 333 24.07 -0.19 -11.17
CA SER A 333 23.73 0.56 -9.96
C SER A 333 24.83 0.48 -8.90
N ILE A 334 25.42 -0.70 -8.67
CA ILE A 334 26.54 -0.89 -7.74
C ILE A 334 27.79 -0.15 -8.23
N PHE A 335 28.06 -0.20 -9.53
CA PHE A 335 29.21 0.46 -10.12
C PHE A 335 29.07 1.99 -10.08
N VAL A 336 27.88 2.53 -10.38
CA VAL A 336 27.59 3.97 -10.27
C VAL A 336 27.70 4.43 -8.82
N LEU A 337 27.15 3.68 -7.86
CA LEU A 337 27.28 4.03 -6.44
C LEU A 337 28.73 3.94 -5.96
N GLY A 338 29.46 2.90 -6.36
CA GLY A 338 30.88 2.73 -6.04
C GLY A 338 31.74 3.85 -6.61
N ALA A 339 31.48 4.26 -7.86
CA ALA A 339 32.15 5.40 -8.48
C ALA A 339 31.85 6.72 -7.74
N PHE A 340 30.59 6.94 -7.34
CA PHE A 340 30.20 8.13 -6.57
C PHE A 340 30.82 8.17 -5.18
N SER A 341 30.83 7.03 -4.47
CA SER A 341 31.47 6.89 -3.16
C SER A 341 32.99 7.08 -3.26
N SER A 342 33.63 6.52 -4.30
CA SER A 342 35.05 6.72 -4.56
C SER A 342 35.38 8.18 -4.85
N TRP A 343 34.58 8.86 -5.69
CA TRP A 343 34.71 10.29 -5.97
C TRP A 343 34.57 11.15 -4.70
N ALA A 344 33.53 10.90 -3.90
CA ALA A 344 33.29 11.64 -2.66
C ALA A 344 34.44 11.43 -1.65
N PHE A 345 34.95 10.20 -1.56
CA PHE A 345 36.09 9.86 -0.70
C PHE A 345 37.37 10.56 -1.17
N GLN A 346 37.69 10.50 -2.47
CA GLN A 346 38.86 11.16 -3.06
C GLN A 346 38.79 12.68 -2.88
N LYS A 347 37.64 13.31 -3.09
CA LYS A 347 37.46 14.75 -2.88
C LYS A 347 37.66 15.17 -1.42
N THR A 348 37.15 14.35 -0.49
CA THR A 348 37.34 14.58 0.95
C THR A 348 38.81 14.43 1.36
N LEU A 349 39.48 13.43 0.80
CA LEU A 349 40.90 13.14 1.05
C LEU A 349 41.82 14.22 0.46
N ALA A 350 41.57 14.65 -0.79
CA ALA A 350 42.30 15.72 -1.47
C ALA A 350 42.18 17.05 -0.72
N ASN A 351 40.97 17.40 -0.25
CA ASN A 351 40.73 18.59 0.57
C ASN A 351 41.45 18.55 1.93
N ARG A 352 41.67 17.35 2.51
CA ARG A 352 42.35 17.20 3.81
C ARG A 352 43.87 17.08 3.69
N LEU A 353 44.39 16.50 2.61
CA LEU A 353 45.81 16.17 2.46
C LEU A 353 46.55 17.04 1.43
N GLY A 354 45.85 17.96 0.74
CA GLY A 354 46.47 18.88 -0.22
C GLY A 354 47.06 18.20 -1.46
N VAL A 355 46.58 17.00 -1.80
CA VAL A 355 47.09 16.19 -2.92
C VAL A 355 46.30 16.50 -4.20
N LEU A 356 46.97 16.41 -5.36
CA LEU A 356 46.42 16.63 -6.70
C LEU A 356 45.10 15.88 -6.94
N ASP A 357 44.17 16.56 -7.62
CA ASP A 357 42.85 16.05 -7.96
C ASP A 357 42.93 14.88 -8.96
N LEU A 358 42.68 13.67 -8.47
CA LEU A 358 42.70 12.43 -9.25
C LEU A 358 41.38 12.17 -10.01
N THR A 359 40.42 13.11 -10.00
CA THR A 359 39.14 12.96 -10.72
C THR A 359 39.32 12.58 -12.19
N VAL A 360 40.33 13.14 -12.85
CA VAL A 360 40.60 12.85 -14.27
C VAL A 360 40.97 11.38 -14.48
N LEU A 361 41.74 10.78 -13.58
CA LEU A 361 42.13 9.36 -13.65
C LEU A 361 40.92 8.45 -13.42
N SER A 362 40.07 8.80 -12.45
CA SER A 362 38.83 8.06 -12.14
C SER A 362 37.83 8.12 -13.31
N LEU A 363 37.70 9.27 -13.99
CA LEU A 363 36.87 9.42 -15.19
C LEU A 363 37.44 8.65 -16.40
N LEU A 364 38.78 8.63 -16.56
CA LEU A 364 39.45 7.86 -17.61
C LEU A 364 39.26 6.35 -17.45
N VAL A 365 39.41 5.83 -16.23
CA VAL A 365 39.14 4.42 -15.91
C VAL A 365 37.67 4.08 -16.22
N MET A 366 36.75 4.99 -15.89
CA MET A 366 35.32 4.82 -16.18
C MET A 366 35.05 4.76 -17.69
N ALA A 367 35.66 5.66 -18.47
CA ALA A 367 35.52 5.69 -19.92
C ALA A 367 36.09 4.43 -20.60
N VAL A 368 37.23 3.92 -20.13
CA VAL A 368 37.86 2.70 -20.65
C VAL A 368 37.00 1.46 -20.38
N VAL A 369 36.41 1.35 -19.18
CA VAL A 369 35.52 0.23 -18.83
C VAL A 369 34.22 0.28 -19.65
N ILE A 370 33.62 1.47 -19.80
CA ILE A 370 32.43 1.65 -20.64
C ILE A 370 32.73 1.29 -22.11
N TYR A 371 33.86 1.77 -22.64
CA TYR A 371 34.29 1.46 -24.01
C TYR A 371 34.51 -0.04 -24.23
N TYR A 372 35.17 -0.73 -23.30
CA TYR A 372 35.40 -2.17 -23.39
C TYR A 372 34.09 -2.97 -23.41
N PHE A 373 33.10 -2.55 -22.62
CA PHE A 373 31.78 -3.19 -22.59
C PHE A 373 30.94 -2.90 -23.84
N ILE A 374 30.98 -1.67 -24.37
CA ILE A 374 30.31 -1.35 -25.64
C ILE A 374 30.91 -2.17 -26.77
N LYS A 375 32.24 -2.26 -26.85
CA LYS A 375 32.94 -3.04 -27.88
C LYS A 375 32.57 -4.53 -27.82
N ARG A 376 32.57 -5.13 -26.63
CA ARG A 376 32.21 -6.54 -26.45
C ARG A 376 30.75 -6.85 -26.83
N ARG A 377 29.85 -5.87 -26.71
CA ARG A 377 28.43 -5.97 -27.09
C ARG A 377 28.17 -5.82 -28.59
N VAL A 378 29.16 -5.36 -29.36
CA VAL A 378 29.10 -5.27 -30.83
C VAL A 378 29.73 -6.51 -31.46
N GLU A 379 30.59 -7.23 -30.73
CA GLU A 379 31.26 -8.45 -31.15
C GLU A 379 30.48 -9.73 -30.79
N GLU A 380 29.46 -9.64 -29.92
CA GLU A 380 28.44 -10.66 -29.60
C GLU A 380 27.12 -10.32 -30.28
#